data_AF-A0A0G2HLC4-F1
#
_entry.id   AF-A0A0G2HLC4-F1
#
_cell.length_a   1.000
_cell.length_b   1.000
_cell.length_c   1.000
_cell.angle_alpha   90.00
_cell.angle_beta   90.00
_cell.angle_gamma   90.00
#
_symmetry.space_group_name_H-M   'P 1'
#
loop_
_entity.id
_entity.type
_entity.pdbx_description
1 polymer ?
#
loop_
_entity_poly.entity_id
_entity_poly.type
_entity_poly.pdbx_seq_one_letter_code
_entity_poly.pdbx_strand_id
1 'polypeptide(L)'
;MCERPLEPQEIEECADGDTFKTHLSRTIDQTVRDMPNFTRCPHPDCGSGQVHKGGDAHPFVTCAACDTQFCLRHRVPTRQEPPSQHETMSCDEYDRYLADPLRFRSEHQRQQERAEMERREAEAVARARGRMERILEQRRAAAAAAAAAAAEEGRRGRRKGREDAARQERERGDELERRERARLEETRYEEERSRAEAERQARANDILRRRAEDEQSFGSKYRVCIILKFKYR
;
A
#
# COMPACT_ATOMS: atom_id res chain seq x y z
N MET A 1 -84.48 -22.62 -2.80
CA MET A 1 -84.32 -22.69 -1.33
C MET A 1 -84.74 -21.36 -0.76
N CYS A 2 -85.46 -21.33 0.36
CA CYS A 2 -85.85 -20.08 1.02
C CYS A 2 -84.69 -19.64 1.94
N GLU A 3 -84.26 -18.39 1.85
CA GLU A 3 -83.10 -17.83 2.60
C GLU A 3 -83.53 -16.90 3.75
N ARG A 4 -84.80 -16.94 4.16
CA ARG A 4 -85.30 -16.10 5.27
C ARG A 4 -84.73 -16.60 6.61
N PRO A 5 -83.99 -15.79 7.38
CA PRO A 5 -83.59 -16.15 8.74
C PRO A 5 -84.83 -16.26 9.63
N LEU A 6 -84.83 -17.24 10.53
CA LEU A 6 -85.89 -17.40 11.53
C LEU A 6 -85.68 -16.40 12.66
N GLU A 7 -86.76 -15.74 13.07
CA GLU A 7 -86.72 -14.88 14.25
C GLU A 7 -86.63 -15.72 15.54
N PRO A 8 -86.01 -15.22 16.62
CA PRO A 8 -85.84 -15.97 17.87
C PRO A 8 -87.16 -16.54 18.42
N GLN A 9 -88.27 -15.82 18.25
CA GLN A 9 -89.61 -16.25 18.68
C GLN A 9 -90.07 -17.49 17.91
N GLU A 10 -89.81 -17.55 16.59
CA GLU A 10 -90.17 -18.70 15.76
C GLU A 10 -89.36 -19.96 16.15
N ILE A 11 -88.12 -19.77 16.60
CA ILE A 11 -87.23 -20.85 17.03
C ILE A 11 -87.64 -21.35 18.42
N GLU A 12 -88.05 -20.46 19.33
CA GLU A 12 -88.55 -20.82 20.66
C GLU A 12 -89.82 -21.67 20.58
N GLU A 13 -90.71 -21.38 19.65
CA GLU A 13 -91.96 -22.13 19.44
C GLU A 13 -91.73 -23.52 18.80
N CYS A 14 -90.65 -23.70 18.04
CA CYS A 14 -90.41 -24.92 17.26
C CYS A 14 -89.35 -25.86 17.85
N ALA A 15 -88.46 -25.35 18.71
CA ALA A 15 -87.36 -26.11 19.30
C ALA A 15 -87.69 -26.60 20.71
N ASP A 16 -87.09 -27.70 21.14
CA ASP A 16 -87.07 -28.05 22.55
C ASP A 16 -86.27 -27.00 23.36
N GLY A 17 -86.58 -26.88 24.65
CA GLY A 17 -86.01 -25.84 25.51
C GLY A 17 -84.47 -25.87 25.60
N ASP A 18 -83.83 -27.03 25.40
CA ASP A 18 -82.38 -27.13 25.44
C ASP A 18 -81.75 -26.74 24.09
N THR A 19 -82.38 -27.09 22.97
CA THR A 19 -82.01 -26.60 21.64
C THR A 19 -82.17 -25.10 21.53
N PHE A 20 -83.27 -24.51 22.04
CA PHE A 20 -83.47 -23.07 22.04
C PHE A 20 -82.40 -22.33 22.85
N LYS A 21 -82.09 -22.80 24.07
CA LYS A 21 -80.98 -22.23 24.89
C LYS A 21 -79.64 -22.32 24.17
N THR A 22 -79.37 -23.44 23.51
CA THR A 22 -78.14 -23.64 22.74
C THR A 22 -78.07 -22.70 21.53
N HIS A 23 -79.19 -22.51 20.83
CA HIS A 23 -79.28 -21.56 19.73
C HIS A 23 -79.06 -20.12 20.24
N LEU A 24 -79.79 -19.71 21.27
CA LEU A 24 -79.70 -18.36 21.84
C LEU A 24 -78.29 -18.03 22.34
N SER A 25 -77.65 -18.95 23.08
CA SER A 25 -76.27 -18.77 23.54
C SER A 25 -75.28 -18.61 22.38
N ARG A 26 -75.41 -19.41 21.30
CA ARG A 26 -74.58 -19.27 20.09
C ARG A 26 -74.82 -17.94 19.38
N THR A 27 -76.07 -17.50 19.28
CA THR A 27 -76.44 -16.22 18.63
C THR A 27 -75.90 -15.03 19.41
N ILE A 28 -76.01 -15.05 20.74
CA ILE A 28 -75.42 -14.04 21.62
C ILE A 28 -73.89 -14.06 21.47
N ASP A 29 -73.27 -15.24 21.56
CA ASP A 29 -71.82 -15.38 21.43
C ASP A 29 -71.31 -14.87 20.09
N GLN A 30 -72.03 -15.12 19.00
CA GLN A 30 -71.68 -14.63 17.67
C GLN A 30 -71.78 -13.10 17.61
N THR A 31 -72.90 -12.54 18.05
CA THR A 31 -73.14 -11.09 18.06
C THR A 31 -72.09 -10.34 18.88
N VAL A 32 -71.73 -10.89 20.04
CA VAL A 32 -70.74 -10.30 20.94
C VAL A 32 -69.31 -10.46 20.40
N ARG A 33 -68.99 -11.55 19.69
CA ARG A 33 -67.68 -11.72 19.02
C ARG A 33 -67.45 -10.69 17.92
N ASP A 34 -68.51 -10.27 17.24
CA ASP A 34 -68.43 -9.31 16.14
C ASP A 34 -68.28 -7.85 16.64
N MET A 35 -68.40 -7.61 17.95
CA MET A 35 -68.18 -6.29 18.52
C MET A 35 -66.69 -5.90 18.51
N PRO A 36 -66.34 -4.69 18.05
CA PRO A 36 -64.97 -4.22 18.07
C PRO A 36 -64.46 -4.11 19.51
N ASN A 37 -63.22 -4.55 19.72
CA ASN A 37 -62.55 -4.58 21.03
C ASN A 37 -63.16 -5.52 22.08
N PHE A 38 -64.13 -6.36 21.71
CA PHE A 38 -64.57 -7.43 22.60
C PHE A 38 -63.52 -8.53 22.65
N THR A 39 -63.20 -8.97 23.86
CA THR A 39 -62.31 -10.10 24.09
C THR A 39 -62.85 -10.99 25.20
N ARG A 40 -62.70 -12.30 25.02
CA ARG A 40 -63.05 -13.29 26.03
C ARG A 40 -61.79 -13.74 26.75
N CYS A 41 -61.90 -13.93 28.06
CA CYS A 41 -60.79 -14.43 28.85
C CYS A 41 -60.32 -15.80 28.30
N PRO A 42 -59.00 -16.00 28.08
CA PRO A 42 -58.45 -17.28 27.63
C PRO A 42 -58.31 -18.31 28.76
N HIS A 43 -58.61 -17.95 30.00
CA HIS A 43 -58.49 -18.85 31.15
C HIS A 43 -59.56 -19.95 31.07
N PRO A 44 -59.21 -21.24 31.22
CA PRO A 44 -60.15 -22.36 31.01
C PRO A 44 -61.37 -22.29 31.95
N ASP A 45 -61.16 -21.85 33.19
CA ASP A 45 -62.25 -21.70 34.18
C ASP A 45 -62.95 -20.34 34.14
N CYS A 46 -62.58 -19.44 33.20
CA CYS A 46 -63.17 -18.11 33.11
C CYS A 46 -63.70 -17.84 31.70
N GLY A 47 -65.02 -17.90 31.55
CA GLY A 47 -65.70 -17.58 30.29
C GLY A 47 -66.06 -16.11 30.10
N SER A 48 -65.61 -15.20 30.99
CA SER A 48 -66.06 -13.80 31.00
C SER A 48 -65.57 -13.03 29.78
N GLY A 49 -66.45 -12.19 29.25
CA GLY A 49 -66.15 -11.27 28.15
C GLY A 49 -66.04 -9.83 28.62
N GLN A 50 -65.13 -9.06 28.03
CA GLN A 50 -64.98 -7.63 28.30
C GLN A 50 -64.61 -6.85 27.04
N VAL A 51 -64.97 -5.58 27.02
CA VAL A 51 -64.61 -4.66 25.92
C VAL A 51 -63.42 -3.82 26.36
N HIS A 52 -62.29 -3.94 25.65
CA HIS A 52 -61.07 -3.20 25.95
C HIS A 52 -61.03 -1.85 25.23
N LYS A 53 -61.15 -0.74 25.94
CA LYS A 53 -61.18 0.61 25.33
C LYS A 53 -59.84 1.04 24.69
N GLY A 54 -58.72 0.43 25.07
CA GLY A 54 -57.38 0.81 24.58
C GLY A 54 -57.03 0.26 23.19
N GLY A 55 -57.85 -0.64 22.63
CA GLY A 55 -57.60 -1.27 21.33
C GLY A 55 -56.20 -1.87 21.21
N ASP A 56 -55.60 -1.79 20.02
CA ASP A 56 -54.26 -2.31 19.73
C ASP A 56 -53.12 -1.47 20.33
N ALA A 57 -53.39 -0.24 20.78
CA ALA A 57 -52.37 0.62 21.38
C ALA A 57 -51.90 0.09 22.74
N HIS A 58 -52.77 -0.64 23.44
CA HIS A 58 -52.50 -1.27 24.73
C HIS A 58 -52.83 -2.77 24.64
N PRO A 59 -51.90 -3.60 24.12
CA PRO A 59 -52.20 -4.99 23.79
C PRO A 59 -52.39 -5.87 25.02
N PHE A 60 -52.13 -5.39 26.24
CA PHE A 60 -52.29 -6.16 27.47
C PHE A 60 -53.60 -5.82 28.17
N VAL A 61 -54.41 -6.85 28.37
CA VAL A 61 -55.73 -6.75 28.99
C VAL A 61 -55.76 -7.61 30.25
N THR A 62 -56.26 -7.05 31.34
CA THR A 62 -56.53 -7.80 32.58
C THR A 62 -58.00 -8.15 32.64
N CYS A 63 -58.28 -9.44 32.85
CA CYS A 63 -59.64 -9.92 33.02
C CYS A 63 -60.27 -9.36 34.31
N ALA A 64 -61.42 -8.70 34.23
CA ALA A 64 -62.08 -8.15 35.42
C ALA A 64 -62.69 -9.22 36.35
N ALA A 65 -62.86 -10.46 35.88
CA ALA A 65 -63.49 -11.53 36.65
C ALA A 65 -62.49 -12.43 37.39
N CYS A 66 -61.30 -12.63 36.83
CA CYS A 66 -60.29 -13.56 37.35
C CYS A 66 -58.88 -12.98 37.41
N ASP A 67 -58.72 -11.67 37.14
CA ASP A 67 -57.45 -10.93 37.15
C ASP A 67 -56.34 -11.50 36.24
N THR A 68 -56.67 -12.44 35.36
CA THR A 68 -55.72 -12.99 34.38
C THR A 68 -55.34 -11.91 33.37
N GLN A 69 -54.04 -11.63 33.26
CA GLN A 69 -53.49 -10.74 32.25
C GLN A 69 -53.13 -11.52 30.99
N PHE A 70 -53.55 -11.02 29.83
CA PHE A 70 -53.32 -11.66 28.54
C PHE A 70 -53.16 -10.64 27.41
N CYS A 71 -52.54 -11.07 26.30
CA CYS A 71 -52.43 -10.25 25.11
C CYS A 71 -53.75 -10.25 24.29
N LEU A 72 -54.27 -9.09 23.91
CA LEU A 72 -55.48 -8.93 23.09
C LEU A 72 -55.33 -9.59 21.70
N ARG A 73 -54.16 -9.44 21.07
CA ARG A 73 -53.88 -9.96 19.72
C ARG A 73 -53.70 -11.48 19.74
N HIS A 74 -52.80 -11.97 20.59
CA HIS A 74 -52.41 -13.39 20.60
C HIS A 74 -53.26 -14.25 21.53
N ARG A 75 -54.02 -13.65 22.44
CA ARG A 75 -54.84 -14.32 23.47
C ARG A 75 -54.05 -15.29 24.36
N VAL A 76 -52.75 -15.03 24.47
CA VAL A 76 -51.85 -15.79 25.34
C VAL A 76 -51.81 -15.11 26.70
N PRO A 77 -52.03 -15.86 27.79
CA PRO A 77 -51.83 -15.35 29.15
C PRO A 77 -50.38 -14.93 29.35
N THR A 78 -50.14 -13.76 29.93
CA THR A 78 -48.78 -13.22 30.13
C THR A 78 -48.23 -13.54 31.50
N ARG A 79 -49.08 -13.54 32.53
CA ARG A 79 -48.73 -13.90 33.91
C ARG A 79 -49.23 -15.29 34.26
N GLN A 80 -48.53 -16.30 33.79
CA GLN A 80 -48.75 -17.69 34.17
C GLN A 80 -47.42 -18.33 34.54
N GLU A 81 -47.46 -19.39 35.34
CA GLU A 81 -46.26 -20.21 35.61
C GLU A 81 -46.34 -21.50 34.78
N PRO A 82 -45.32 -21.80 33.95
CA PRO A 82 -44.11 -21.01 33.68
C PRO A 82 -44.40 -19.72 32.87
N PRO A 83 -43.57 -18.67 33.03
CA PRO A 83 -43.79 -17.36 32.41
C PRO A 83 -43.91 -17.49 30.89
N SER A 84 -44.98 -16.91 30.35
CA SER A 84 -45.17 -16.85 28.92
C SER A 84 -44.11 -15.98 28.29
N GLN A 85 -43.48 -16.47 27.23
CA GLN A 85 -42.44 -15.71 26.52
C GLN A 85 -42.96 -14.37 25.99
N HIS A 86 -44.28 -14.25 25.79
CA HIS A 86 -44.94 -13.01 25.37
C HIS A 86 -44.78 -11.86 26.37
N GLU A 87 -44.61 -12.13 27.67
CA GLU A 87 -44.54 -11.08 28.70
C GLU A 87 -43.38 -10.09 28.49
N THR A 88 -42.28 -10.55 27.88
CA THR A 88 -41.03 -9.78 27.74
C THR A 88 -40.78 -9.24 26.33
N MET A 89 -41.70 -9.46 25.40
CA MET A 89 -41.53 -9.10 23.99
C MET A 89 -42.77 -8.42 23.43
N SER A 90 -42.58 -7.59 22.41
CA SER A 90 -43.69 -6.97 21.70
C SER A 90 -44.51 -8.01 20.92
N CYS A 91 -45.74 -7.68 20.56
CA CYS A 91 -46.59 -8.55 19.73
C CYS A 91 -45.89 -8.96 18.42
N ASP A 92 -45.20 -8.02 17.77
CA ASP A 92 -44.52 -8.28 16.49
C ASP A 92 -43.27 -9.15 16.67
N GLU A 93 -42.55 -9.02 17.79
CA GLU A 93 -41.44 -9.92 18.14
C GLU A 93 -41.96 -11.33 18.47
N TYR A 94 -43.09 -11.43 19.16
CA TYR A 94 -43.73 -12.71 19.45
C TYR A 94 -44.21 -13.41 18.17
N ASP A 95 -44.75 -12.67 17.20
CA ASP A 95 -45.10 -13.20 15.88
C ASP A 95 -43.87 -13.78 15.15
N ARG A 96 -42.73 -13.09 15.23
CA ARG A 96 -41.45 -13.58 14.68
C ARG A 96 -40.94 -14.81 15.43
N TYR A 97 -41.11 -14.86 16.74
CA TYR A 97 -40.75 -16.02 17.55
C TYR A 97 -41.60 -17.24 17.17
N LEU A 98 -42.92 -17.08 17.04
CA LEU A 98 -43.81 -18.16 16.61
C LEU A 98 -43.48 -18.66 15.19
N ALA A 99 -43.04 -17.76 14.30
CA ALA A 99 -42.66 -18.13 12.93
C ALA A 99 -41.40 -18.99 12.86
N ASP A 100 -40.39 -18.71 13.69
CA ASP A 100 -39.15 -19.50 13.76
C ASP A 100 -38.53 -19.48 15.17
N PRO A 101 -38.97 -20.39 16.06
CA PRO A 101 -38.50 -20.41 17.45
C PRO A 101 -37.02 -20.75 17.59
N LEU A 102 -36.46 -21.51 16.65
CA LEU A 102 -35.07 -21.97 16.69
C LEU A 102 -34.09 -20.92 16.18
N ARG A 103 -34.55 -20.04 15.28
CA ARG A 103 -33.74 -18.97 14.71
C ARG A 103 -34.11 -17.59 15.25
N PHE A 104 -35.01 -17.52 16.21
CA PHE A 104 -35.37 -16.27 16.86
C PHE A 104 -34.13 -15.65 17.50
N ARG A 105 -33.66 -14.55 16.92
CA ARG A 105 -32.62 -13.69 17.48
C ARG A 105 -33.27 -12.41 17.92
N SER A 106 -33.10 -12.06 19.20
CA SER A 106 -33.56 -10.77 19.68
C SER A 106 -32.87 -9.64 18.91
N GLU A 107 -33.51 -8.48 18.82
CA GLU A 107 -32.94 -7.34 18.11
C GLU A 107 -31.57 -6.94 18.67
N HIS A 108 -31.41 -7.07 20.00
CA HIS A 108 -30.14 -6.87 20.69
C HIS A 108 -29.05 -7.84 20.22
N GLN A 109 -29.33 -9.14 20.11
CA GLN A 109 -28.36 -10.12 19.59
C GLN A 109 -27.96 -9.79 18.15
N ARG A 110 -28.93 -9.41 17.30
CA ARG A 110 -28.64 -8.99 15.92
C ARG A 110 -27.76 -7.74 15.84
N GLN A 111 -27.91 -6.81 16.78
CA GLN A 111 -27.07 -5.61 16.86
C GLN A 111 -25.65 -5.96 17.30
N GLN A 112 -25.50 -6.84 18.29
CA GLN A 112 -24.19 -7.33 18.74
C GLN A 112 -23.44 -8.02 17.61
N GLU A 113 -24.10 -8.90 16.85
CA GLU A 113 -23.50 -9.59 15.71
C GLU A 113 -23.08 -8.62 14.60
N ARG A 114 -23.92 -7.60 14.29
CA ARG A 114 -23.56 -6.54 13.34
C ARG A 114 -22.32 -5.78 13.79
N ALA A 115 -22.29 -5.35 15.05
CA ALA A 115 -21.15 -4.65 15.61
C ALA A 115 -19.88 -5.52 15.62
N GLU A 116 -20.00 -6.82 15.89
CA GLU A 116 -18.87 -7.74 15.85
C GLU A 116 -18.32 -7.89 14.41
N MET A 117 -19.21 -8.03 13.42
CA MET A 117 -18.83 -8.10 12.00
C MET A 117 -18.12 -6.81 11.56
N GLU A 118 -18.67 -5.64 11.88
CA GLU A 118 -18.04 -4.35 11.57
C GLU A 118 -16.65 -4.23 12.22
N ARG A 119 -16.49 -4.68 13.47
CA ARG A 119 -15.18 -4.70 14.14
C ARG A 119 -14.18 -5.62 13.42
N ARG A 120 -14.61 -6.82 13.01
CA ARG A 120 -13.75 -7.77 12.27
C ARG A 120 -13.32 -7.21 10.92
N GLU A 121 -14.23 -6.55 10.20
CA GLU A 121 -13.92 -5.88 8.93
C GLU A 121 -12.95 -4.72 9.11
N ALA A 122 -13.21 -3.85 10.09
CA ALA A 122 -12.32 -2.73 10.41
C ALA A 122 -10.90 -3.20 10.74
N GLU A 123 -10.77 -4.28 11.53
CA GLU A 123 -9.47 -4.88 11.85
C GLU A 123 -8.78 -5.47 10.61
N ALA A 124 -9.53 -6.12 9.71
CA ALA A 124 -9.00 -6.64 8.45
C ALA A 124 -8.46 -5.51 7.56
N VAL A 125 -9.18 -4.39 7.44
CA VAL A 125 -8.76 -3.20 6.71
C VAL A 125 -7.52 -2.58 7.35
N ALA A 126 -7.47 -2.44 8.68
CA ALA A 126 -6.30 -1.93 9.39
C ALA A 126 -5.06 -2.80 9.13
N ARG A 127 -5.20 -4.12 9.17
CA ARG A 127 -4.11 -5.06 8.84
C ARG A 127 -3.66 -4.93 7.39
N ALA A 128 -4.58 -4.77 6.44
CA ALA A 128 -4.25 -4.57 5.03
C ALA A 128 -3.49 -3.26 4.80
N ARG A 129 -3.94 -2.17 5.42
CA ARG A 129 -3.28 -0.86 5.38
C ARG A 129 -1.86 -0.94 5.95
N GLY A 130 -1.67 -1.58 7.11
CA GLY A 130 -0.34 -1.76 7.71
C GLY A 130 0.59 -2.66 6.89
N ARG A 131 0.08 -3.62 6.11
CA ARG A 131 0.90 -4.36 5.12
C ARG A 131 1.34 -3.45 3.98
N MET A 132 0.43 -2.67 3.41
CA MET A 132 0.76 -1.75 2.32
C MET A 132 1.78 -0.70 2.74
N GLU A 133 1.63 -0.11 3.94
CA GLU A 133 2.54 0.87 4.48
C GLU A 133 3.97 0.32 4.60
N ARG A 134 4.12 -0.89 5.16
CA ARG A 134 5.43 -1.58 5.22
C ARG A 134 6.04 -1.82 3.84
N ILE A 135 5.24 -2.21 2.84
CA ILE A 135 5.73 -2.40 1.47
C ILE A 135 6.22 -1.09 0.87
N LEU A 136 5.48 0.01 1.07
CA LEU A 136 5.88 1.33 0.59
C LEU A 136 7.17 1.81 1.28
N GLU A 137 7.30 1.58 2.58
CA GLU A 137 8.50 1.93 3.35
C GLU A 137 9.71 1.11 2.88
N GLN A 138 9.56 -0.20 2.70
CA GLN A 138 10.62 -1.05 2.14
C GLN A 138 11.06 -0.58 0.76
N ARG A 139 10.11 -0.21 -0.12
CA ARG A 139 10.43 0.34 -1.45
C ARG A 139 11.20 1.66 -1.37
N ARG A 140 10.81 2.57 -0.47
CA ARG A 140 11.52 3.83 -0.25
C ARG A 140 12.95 3.58 0.26
N ALA A 141 13.11 2.68 1.23
CA ALA A 141 14.42 2.31 1.76
C ALA A 141 15.32 1.68 0.69
N ALA A 142 14.78 0.76 -0.12
CA ALA A 142 15.52 0.15 -1.23
C ALA A 142 15.93 1.18 -2.29
N ALA A 143 15.04 2.11 -2.65
CA ALA A 143 15.36 3.18 -3.58
C ALA A 143 16.46 4.12 -3.04
N ALA A 144 16.39 4.48 -1.75
CA ALA A 144 17.42 5.29 -1.10
C ALA A 144 18.78 4.57 -1.05
N ALA A 145 18.79 3.27 -0.74
CA ALA A 145 20.01 2.46 -0.75
C ALA A 145 20.62 2.36 -2.15
N ALA A 146 19.80 2.13 -3.18
CA ALA A 146 20.24 2.11 -4.57
C ALA A 146 20.82 3.46 -5.02
N ALA A 147 20.17 4.57 -4.66
CA ALA A 147 20.67 5.92 -4.95
C ALA A 147 22.01 6.20 -4.23
N ALA A 148 22.15 5.78 -2.98
CA ALA A 148 23.40 5.92 -2.22
C ALA A 148 24.54 5.11 -2.86
N ALA A 149 24.28 3.86 -3.27
CA ALA A 149 25.25 3.02 -3.96
C ALA A 149 25.71 3.64 -5.29
N ALA A 150 24.76 4.12 -6.12
CA ALA A 150 25.08 4.80 -7.37
C ALA A 150 25.91 6.08 -7.15
N ALA A 151 25.62 6.85 -6.10
CA ALA A 151 26.39 8.04 -5.75
C ALA A 151 27.81 7.70 -5.27
N GLU A 152 28.00 6.59 -4.55
CA GLU A 152 29.32 6.10 -4.16
C GLU A 152 30.12 5.64 -5.38
N GLU A 153 29.52 4.85 -6.28
CA GLU A 153 30.15 4.41 -7.51
C GLU A 153 30.56 5.59 -8.40
N GLY A 154 29.68 6.59 -8.54
CA GLY A 154 29.99 7.83 -9.25
C GLY A 154 31.10 8.65 -8.59
N ARG A 155 31.30 8.55 -7.27
CA ARG A 155 32.44 9.16 -6.56
C ARG A 155 33.74 8.38 -6.81
N ARG A 156 33.68 7.05 -6.73
CA ARG A 156 34.82 6.16 -7.04
C ARG A 156 35.28 6.34 -8.48
N GLY A 157 34.36 6.36 -9.44
CA GLY A 157 34.65 6.61 -10.85
C GLY A 157 35.33 7.96 -11.09
N ARG A 158 34.83 9.03 -10.46
CA ARG A 158 35.47 10.36 -10.53
C ARG A 158 36.87 10.38 -9.92
N ARG A 159 37.07 9.73 -8.78
CA ARG A 159 38.40 9.61 -8.15
C ARG A 159 39.37 8.88 -9.05
N LYS A 160 38.98 7.72 -9.57
CA LYS A 160 39.79 6.92 -10.50
C LYS A 160 40.11 7.71 -11.77
N GLY A 161 39.12 8.39 -12.35
CA GLY A 161 39.33 9.26 -13.51
C GLY A 161 40.33 10.39 -13.26
N ARG A 162 40.34 11.00 -12.05
CA ARG A 162 41.35 12.00 -11.66
C ARG A 162 42.74 11.37 -11.50
N GLU A 163 42.83 10.19 -10.88
CA GLU A 163 44.10 9.47 -10.71
C GLU A 163 44.70 9.05 -12.06
N ASP A 164 43.87 8.56 -12.98
CA ASP A 164 44.26 8.18 -14.33
C ASP A 164 44.67 9.40 -15.18
N ALA A 165 43.92 10.51 -15.10
CA ALA A 165 44.29 11.76 -15.76
C ALA A 165 45.65 12.29 -15.25
N ALA A 166 45.85 12.30 -13.93
CA ALA A 166 47.12 12.72 -13.34
C ALA A 166 48.28 11.77 -13.72
N ARG A 167 48.02 10.47 -13.90
CA ARG A 167 49.00 9.52 -14.42
C ARG A 167 49.39 9.84 -15.86
N GLN A 168 48.40 10.05 -16.74
CA GLN A 168 48.66 10.41 -18.14
C GLN A 168 49.43 11.71 -18.27
N GLU A 169 49.13 12.71 -17.43
CA GLU A 169 49.85 13.98 -17.42
C GLU A 169 51.32 13.81 -17.02
N ARG A 170 51.60 12.99 -16.00
CA ARG A 170 52.97 12.63 -15.62
C ARG A 170 53.72 11.90 -16.74
N GLU A 171 53.08 10.90 -17.35
CA GLU A 171 53.69 10.14 -18.46
C GLU A 171 54.01 11.05 -19.66
N ARG A 172 53.12 11.99 -19.99
CA ARG A 172 53.34 13.01 -21.03
C ARG A 172 54.48 13.96 -20.66
N GLY A 173 54.54 14.39 -19.39
CA GLY A 173 55.63 15.22 -18.87
C GLY A 173 56.98 14.52 -19.00
N ASP A 174 57.08 13.28 -18.53
CA ASP A 174 58.29 12.46 -18.62
C ASP A 174 58.72 12.23 -20.08
N GLU A 175 57.76 12.01 -20.99
CA GLU A 175 58.06 11.86 -22.42
C GLU A 175 58.57 13.16 -23.04
N LEU A 176 57.98 14.31 -22.69
CA LEU A 176 58.44 15.61 -23.15
C LEU A 176 59.87 15.87 -22.68
N GLU A 177 60.16 15.61 -21.40
CA GLU A 177 61.49 15.78 -20.81
C GLU A 177 62.52 14.84 -21.45
N ARG A 178 62.14 13.58 -21.74
CA ARG A 178 63.00 12.65 -22.50
C ARG A 178 63.31 13.17 -23.90
N ARG A 179 62.31 13.70 -24.62
CA ARG A 179 62.51 14.28 -25.96
C ARG A 179 63.40 15.51 -25.91
N GLU A 180 63.25 16.36 -24.90
CA GLU A 180 64.09 17.54 -24.71
C GLU A 180 65.54 17.16 -24.40
N ARG A 181 65.76 16.20 -23.48
CA ARG A 181 67.10 15.67 -23.20
C ARG A 181 67.77 15.11 -24.45
N ALA A 182 67.04 14.34 -25.26
CA ALA A 182 67.57 13.79 -26.51
C ALA A 182 67.97 14.89 -27.52
N ARG A 183 67.17 15.95 -27.65
CA ARG A 183 67.51 17.11 -28.49
C ARG A 183 68.77 17.83 -28.00
N LEU A 184 68.89 18.05 -26.68
CA LEU A 184 70.07 18.69 -26.11
C LEU A 184 71.32 17.83 -26.32
N GLU A 185 71.22 16.52 -26.14
CA GLU A 185 72.31 15.59 -26.40
C GLU A 185 72.72 15.58 -27.88
N GLU A 186 71.75 15.58 -28.80
CA GLU A 186 72.00 15.69 -30.25
C GLU A 186 72.73 16.99 -30.60
N THR A 187 72.26 18.14 -30.09
CA THR A 187 72.94 19.42 -30.32
C THR A 187 74.37 19.43 -29.79
N ARG A 188 74.59 18.87 -28.59
CA ARG A 188 75.94 18.74 -28.01
C ARG A 188 76.83 17.85 -28.87
N TYR A 189 76.30 16.73 -29.37
CA TYR A 189 77.04 15.83 -30.26
C TYR A 189 77.43 16.52 -31.57
N GLU A 190 76.51 17.29 -32.18
CA GLU A 190 76.79 18.07 -33.39
C GLU A 190 77.86 19.14 -33.15
N GLU A 191 77.80 19.86 -32.02
CA GLU A 191 78.82 20.83 -31.63
C GLU A 191 80.19 20.18 -31.45
N GLU A 192 80.27 19.06 -30.73
CA GLU A 192 81.52 18.30 -30.53
C GLU A 192 82.09 17.83 -31.87
N ARG A 193 81.24 17.31 -32.77
CA ARG A 193 81.64 16.92 -34.13
C ARG A 193 82.17 18.09 -34.94
N SER A 194 81.49 19.24 -34.89
CA SER A 194 81.88 20.47 -35.58
C SER A 194 83.23 20.99 -35.06
N ARG A 195 83.44 21.00 -33.73
CA ARG A 195 84.73 21.36 -33.12
C ARG A 195 85.86 20.43 -33.57
N ALA A 196 85.63 19.12 -33.56
CA ALA A 196 86.61 18.14 -34.02
C ALA A 196 86.93 18.32 -35.52
N GLU A 197 85.93 18.66 -36.34
CA GLU A 197 86.13 18.94 -37.77
C GLU A 197 86.91 20.23 -38.00
N ALA A 198 86.59 21.31 -37.28
CA ALA A 198 87.33 22.56 -37.30
C ALA A 198 88.79 22.36 -36.85
N GLU A 199 89.02 21.54 -35.82
CA GLU A 199 90.38 21.20 -35.37
C GLU A 199 91.15 20.40 -36.43
N ARG A 200 90.53 19.39 -37.05
CA ARG A 200 91.13 18.64 -38.17
C ARG A 200 91.50 19.58 -39.32
N GLN A 201 90.60 20.51 -39.66
CA GLN A 201 90.82 21.47 -40.74
C GLN A 201 91.91 22.49 -40.39
N ALA A 202 91.97 22.96 -39.14
CA ALA A 202 93.05 23.82 -38.65
C ALA A 202 94.42 23.11 -38.72
N ARG A 203 94.49 21.84 -38.29
CA ARG A 203 95.71 21.02 -38.41
C ARG A 203 96.12 20.83 -39.88
N ALA A 204 95.18 20.53 -40.77
CA ALA A 204 95.45 20.41 -42.21
C ALA A 204 95.98 21.73 -42.80
N ASN A 205 95.35 22.85 -42.46
CA ASN A 205 95.79 24.18 -42.87
C ASN A 205 97.20 24.52 -42.33
N ASP A 206 97.52 24.15 -41.08
CA ASP A 206 98.87 24.37 -40.53
C ASP A 206 99.93 23.52 -41.26
N ILE A 207 99.62 22.26 -41.61
CA ILE A 207 100.51 21.43 -42.44
C ILE A 207 100.73 22.07 -43.82
N LEU A 208 99.67 22.55 -44.46
CA LEU A 208 99.77 23.24 -45.76
C LEU A 208 100.59 24.53 -45.64
N ARG A 209 100.39 25.32 -44.58
CA ARG A 209 101.17 26.52 -44.29
C ARG A 209 102.65 26.19 -44.11
N ARG A 210 102.98 25.18 -43.30
CA ARG A 210 104.36 24.72 -43.11
C ARG A 210 105.00 24.23 -44.42
N ARG A 211 104.25 23.50 -45.26
CA ARG A 211 104.73 23.09 -46.58
C ARG A 211 105.03 24.30 -47.48
N ALA A 212 104.17 25.32 -47.49
CA ALA A 212 104.40 26.54 -48.26
C ALA A 212 105.61 27.35 -47.73
N GLU A 213 105.78 27.41 -46.41
CA GLU A 213 106.96 28.00 -45.76
C GLU A 213 108.25 27.24 -46.11
N ASP A 214 108.21 25.90 -46.12
CA ASP A 214 109.32 25.05 -46.55
C ASP A 214 109.64 25.23 -48.05
N GLU A 215 108.63 25.30 -48.92
CA GLU A 215 108.80 25.59 -50.35
C GLU A 215 109.40 26.99 -50.58
N GLN A 216 109.00 28.01 -49.81
CA GLN A 216 109.63 29.33 -49.82
C GLN A 216 111.07 29.31 -49.29
N SER A 217 111.34 28.55 -48.24
CA SER A 217 112.69 28.36 -47.67
C SER A 217 113.63 27.67 -48.66
N PHE A 218 113.16 26.60 -49.32
CA PHE A 218 113.88 25.93 -50.40
C PHE A 218 114.09 26.87 -51.60
N GLY A 219 113.06 27.62 -52.02
CA GLY A 219 113.18 28.64 -53.07
C GLY A 219 114.22 29.74 -52.76
N SER A 220 114.38 30.11 -51.48
CA SER A 220 115.41 31.06 -51.04
C SER A 220 116.83 30.46 -51.06
N LYS A 221 116.99 29.18 -50.64
CA LYS A 221 118.27 28.46 -50.67
C LYS A 221 118.76 28.21 -52.09
N TYR A 222 117.86 27.89 -53.04
CA TYR A 222 118.23 27.78 -54.45
C TYR A 222 118.60 29.14 -55.08
N ARG A 223 118.02 30.26 -54.62
CA ARG A 223 118.46 31.61 -55.00
C ARG A 223 119.86 31.96 -54.49
N VAL A 224 120.23 31.56 -53.28
CA VAL A 224 121.58 31.79 -52.72
C VAL A 224 122.63 30.90 -53.39
N CYS A 225 122.29 29.66 -53.77
CA CYS A 225 123.21 28.76 -54.45
C CYS A 225 123.49 29.16 -55.91
N ILE A 226 122.53 29.80 -56.60
CA ILE A 226 122.73 30.35 -57.95
C ILE A 226 123.63 31.60 -57.94
N ILE A 227 123.59 32.41 -56.88
CA ILE A 227 124.44 33.62 -56.78
C ILE A 227 125.90 33.26 -56.44
N LEU A 228 126.17 32.20 -55.67
CA LEU A 228 127.54 31.79 -55.33
C LEU A 228 128.30 31.10 -56.48
N LYS A 229 127.61 30.58 -57.52
CA LYS A 229 128.28 30.08 -58.74
C LYS A 229 128.71 31.18 -59.72
N PHE A 230 128.30 32.44 -59.53
CA PHE A 230 128.64 33.55 -60.42
C PHE A 230 129.81 34.44 -59.94
N LYS A 231 130.38 34.18 -58.75
CA LYS A 231 131.50 34.97 -58.19
C LYS A 231 132.89 34.33 -58.32
N TYR A 232 133.00 33.14 -58.91
CA TYR A 232 134.25 32.55 -59.36
C TYR A 232 134.32 32.63 -60.89
N ARG A 233 134.53 33.83 -61.42
CA ARG A 233 135.05 34.07 -62.76
C ARG A 233 135.73 35.42 -62.82
#